data_AF-A0A3L6EEK1-F1
#
_entry.id   AF-A0A3L6EEK1-F1
#
_cell.length_a   1.000
_cell.length_b   1.000
_cell.length_c   1.000
_cell.angle_alpha   90.00
_cell.angle_beta   90.00
_cell.angle_gamma   90.00
#
_symmetry.space_group_name_H-M   'P 1'
#
loop_
_entity.id
_entity.type
_entity.pdbx_description
1 polymer ?
#
loop_
_entity_poly.entity_id
_entity_poly.type
_entity_poly.pdbx_seq_one_letter_code
_entity_poly.pdbx_strand_id
1 'polypeptide(L)'
;MLFDGGGNRAEADRFLRAIDDLRRLAPPSPAAVGSPRRLSSSSAARSGAVLVAMTRLEDEFHHVLSSRALDHEIEALAYLSSLSINGDRSNSASFADLPAADEDNSVSSIGRRSTAYRSLRRIREIDLLPDDAVADLRAIASRMAAAGHGRECA
;
A
#
# COMPACT_ATOMS: atom_id res chain seq x y z
N MET A 1 -1.24 -14.39 9.44
CA MET A 1 -0.83 -14.76 8.07
C MET A 1 0.68 -14.84 7.97
N LEU A 2 1.24 -15.41 6.90
CA LEU A 2 2.68 -15.66 6.80
C LEU A 2 3.49 -14.34 6.68
N PHE A 3 2.89 -13.31 6.07
CA PHE A 3 3.50 -12.03 5.76
C PHE A 3 3.07 -10.87 6.69
N ASP A 4 2.70 -11.16 7.94
CA ASP A 4 2.26 -10.15 8.93
C ASP A 4 3.38 -9.30 9.55
N GLY A 5 4.62 -9.34 9.03
CA GLY A 5 5.76 -8.60 9.58
C GLY A 5 6.31 -9.13 10.93
N GLY A 6 5.58 -10.00 11.62
CA GLY A 6 5.98 -10.61 12.89
C GLY A 6 6.91 -11.82 12.73
N GLY A 7 8.22 -11.62 12.55
CA GLY A 7 9.29 -12.63 12.71
C GLY A 7 9.31 -13.82 11.73
N ASN A 8 8.22 -14.07 10.99
CA ASN A 8 8.05 -15.23 10.13
C ASN A 8 8.68 -15.06 8.74
N ARG A 9 9.51 -14.02 8.52
CA ARG A 9 10.20 -13.74 7.26
C ARG A 9 10.93 -14.96 6.69
N ALA A 10 11.61 -15.72 7.55
CA ALA A 10 12.33 -16.93 7.14
C ALA A 10 11.40 -18.09 6.71
N GLU A 11 10.17 -18.11 7.23
CA GLU A 11 9.15 -19.06 6.81
C GLU A 11 8.49 -18.62 5.50
N ALA A 12 8.20 -17.32 5.37
CA ALA A 12 7.77 -16.69 4.13
C ALA A 12 8.72 -16.98 2.97
N ASP A 13 10.02 -16.77 3.17
CA ASP A 13 11.05 -17.06 2.16
C ASP A 13 11.11 -18.55 1.79
N ARG A 14 10.96 -19.44 2.78
CA ARG A 14 10.91 -20.89 2.54
C ARG A 14 9.69 -21.29 1.73
N PHE A 15 8.52 -20.71 2.04
CA PHE A 15 7.30 -20.94 1.30
C PHE A 15 7.44 -20.48 -0.15
N LEU A 16 7.95 -19.26 -0.38
CA LEU A 16 8.17 -18.72 -1.71
C LEU A 16 9.15 -19.57 -2.53
N ARG A 17 10.24 -20.05 -1.93
CA ARG A 17 11.18 -20.99 -2.59
C ARG A 17 10.52 -22.32 -2.93
N ALA A 18 9.68 -22.86 -2.04
CA ALA A 18 8.96 -24.10 -2.30
C ALA A 18 8.01 -23.95 -3.49
N ILE A 19 7.40 -22.78 -3.69
CA ILE A 19 6.58 -22.48 -4.87
C ILE A 19 7.42 -22.45 -6.15
N ASP A 20 8.59 -21.81 -6.10
CA ASP A 20 9.51 -21.77 -7.24
C ASP A 20 9.95 -23.18 -7.64
N ASP A 21 10.26 -24.04 -6.65
CA ASP A 21 10.59 -25.45 -6.88
C ASP A 21 9.41 -26.26 -7.43
N LEU A 22 8.20 -26.09 -6.87
CA LEU A 22 6.99 -26.76 -7.37
C LEU A 22 6.74 -26.43 -8.83
N ARG A 23 6.94 -25.17 -9.23
CA ARG A 23 6.77 -24.72 -10.60
C ARG A 23 7.86 -25.21 -11.53
N ARG A 24 9.11 -25.21 -11.08
CA ARG A 24 10.25 -25.75 -11.85
C ARG A 24 10.09 -27.25 -12.11
N LEU A 25 9.50 -27.98 -11.16
CA LEU A 25 9.25 -29.42 -11.25
C LEU A 25 7.90 -29.75 -11.91
N ALA A 26 7.03 -28.76 -12.10
CA ALA A 26 5.80 -28.91 -12.88
C ALA A 26 6.18 -29.02 -14.37
N PRO A 27 5.60 -29.98 -15.10
CA PRO A 27 5.86 -30.10 -16.53
C PRO A 27 5.34 -28.86 -17.28
N PRO A 28 6.00 -28.46 -18.38
CA PRO A 28 5.50 -27.38 -19.23
C PRO A 28 4.09 -27.71 -19.72
N SER A 29 3.19 -26.71 -19.64
CA SER A 29 1.80 -26.82 -20.09
C SER A 29 1.71 -27.40 -21.53
N PRO A 30 0.76 -28.30 -21.81
CA PRO A 30 0.72 -29.11 -23.04
C PRO A 30 0.27 -28.35 -24.30
N ALA A 31 0.47 -27.04 -24.39
CA ALA A 31 0.05 -26.25 -25.56
C ALA A 31 0.91 -26.49 -26.82
N ALA A 32 1.97 -27.31 -26.76
CA ALA A 32 2.95 -27.43 -27.85
C ALA A 32 3.17 -28.83 -28.44
N VAL A 33 2.54 -29.91 -27.94
CA VAL A 33 2.81 -31.25 -28.53
C VAL A 33 1.54 -32.11 -28.55
N GLY A 34 0.97 -32.27 -29.75
CA GLY A 34 -0.16 -33.14 -30.05
C GLY A 34 0.17 -34.63 -29.86
N SER A 35 0.24 -35.10 -28.61
CA SER A 35 0.29 -36.52 -28.31
C SER A 35 -0.35 -36.80 -26.95
N PRO A 36 -1.39 -37.65 -26.86
CA PRO A 36 -2.03 -38.01 -25.60
C PRO A 36 -1.15 -39.03 -24.86
N ARG A 37 0.01 -38.57 -24.38
CA ARG A 37 0.87 -39.39 -23.53
C ARG A 37 0.29 -39.28 -22.11
N ARG A 38 -0.28 -40.39 -21.61
CA ARG A 38 -0.80 -40.57 -20.25
C ARG A 38 -0.10 -39.63 -19.26
N LEU A 39 -0.79 -38.57 -18.82
CA LEU A 39 -0.33 -37.76 -17.71
C LEU A 39 -0.07 -38.70 -16.54
N SER A 40 1.17 -38.77 -16.08
CA SER A 40 1.47 -39.52 -14.86
C SER A 40 0.67 -38.90 -13.72
N SER A 41 0.08 -39.71 -12.84
CA SER A 41 -0.67 -39.21 -11.66
C SER A 41 0.12 -38.16 -10.86
N SER A 42 1.45 -38.32 -10.80
CA SER A 42 2.37 -37.37 -10.19
C SER A 42 2.45 -36.01 -10.89
N SER A 43 2.21 -35.94 -12.21
CA SER A 43 2.17 -34.70 -12.99
C SER A 43 0.90 -33.91 -12.68
N ALA A 44 -0.26 -34.59 -12.69
CA ALA A 44 -1.53 -33.96 -12.37
C ALA A 44 -1.58 -33.46 -10.92
N ALA A 45 -1.05 -34.26 -9.98
CA ALA A 45 -0.91 -33.86 -8.58
C ALA A 45 -0.01 -32.64 -8.40
N ARG A 46 1.10 -32.55 -9.16
CA ARG A 46 2.00 -31.37 -9.16
C ARG A 46 1.30 -30.12 -9.71
N SER A 47 0.56 -30.24 -10.80
CA SER A 47 -0.24 -29.12 -11.34
C SER A 47 -1.30 -28.66 -10.34
N GLY A 48 -1.98 -29.58 -9.66
CA GLY A 48 -2.93 -29.25 -8.59
C GLY A 48 -2.27 -28.56 -7.40
N ALA A 49 -1.09 -29.02 -6.97
CA ALA A 49 -0.33 -28.39 -5.90
C ALA A 49 0.11 -26.96 -6.23
N VAL A 50 0.49 -26.70 -7.49
CA VAL A 50 0.81 -25.33 -7.96
C VAL A 50 -0.42 -24.44 -7.86
N LEU A 51 -1.60 -24.91 -8.29
CA LEU A 51 -2.83 -24.12 -8.19
C LEU A 51 -3.18 -23.78 -6.74
N VAL A 52 -3.15 -24.77 -5.84
CA VAL A 52 -3.41 -24.55 -4.41
C VAL A 52 -2.41 -23.56 -3.81
N ALA A 53 -1.13 -23.67 -4.19
CA ALA A 53 -0.11 -22.74 -3.73
C ALA A 53 -0.33 -21.32 -4.27
N MET A 54 -0.81 -21.16 -5.51
CA MET A 54 -1.14 -19.86 -6.09
C MET A 54 -2.37 -19.24 -5.42
N THR A 55 -3.43 -20.00 -5.20
CA THR A 55 -4.60 -19.52 -4.43
C THR A 55 -4.20 -19.06 -3.04
N ARG A 56 -3.30 -19.79 -2.37
CA ARG A 56 -2.78 -19.34 -1.08
C ARG A 56 -1.93 -18.07 -1.18
N LEU A 57 -1.14 -17.90 -2.24
CA LEU A 57 -0.41 -16.63 -2.47
C LEU A 57 -1.36 -15.46 -2.72
N GLU A 58 -2.48 -15.68 -3.41
CA GLU A 58 -3.52 -14.68 -3.62
C GLU A 58 -4.12 -14.24 -2.27
N ASP A 59 -4.48 -15.18 -1.40
CA ASP A 59 -5.00 -14.87 -0.06
C ASP A 59 -3.99 -14.07 0.78
N GLU A 60 -2.71 -14.44 0.73
CA GLU A 60 -1.65 -13.72 1.44
C GLU A 60 -1.40 -12.32 0.83
N PHE A 61 -1.48 -12.17 -0.49
CA PHE A 61 -1.38 -10.88 -1.17
C PHE A 61 -2.50 -9.92 -0.71
N HIS A 62 -3.74 -10.40 -0.73
CA HIS A 62 -4.89 -9.63 -0.25
C HIS A 62 -4.80 -9.30 1.24
N HIS A 63 -4.28 -10.23 2.04
CA HIS A 63 -4.09 -9.99 3.46
C HIS A 63 -3.07 -8.89 3.72
N VAL A 64 -1.89 -8.93 3.09
CA VAL A 64 -0.86 -7.89 3.27
C VAL A 64 -1.40 -6.52 2.88
N LEU A 65 -2.16 -6.43 1.78
CA LEU A 65 -2.82 -5.18 1.38
C LEU A 65 -3.87 -4.72 2.40
N SER A 66 -4.63 -5.63 3.00
CA SER A 66 -5.74 -5.26 3.89
C SER A 66 -5.27 -4.95 5.31
N SER A 67 -4.38 -5.76 5.88
CA SER A 67 -3.93 -5.58 7.27
C SER A 67 -2.88 -4.48 7.38
N ARG A 68 -1.88 -4.50 6.50
CA ARG A 68 -0.71 -3.61 6.66
C ARG A 68 -0.88 -2.24 6.03
N ALA A 69 -1.75 -2.08 5.02
CA ALA A 69 -2.04 -0.76 4.48
C ALA A 69 -2.92 0.06 5.45
N LEU A 70 -3.94 -0.55 6.04
CA LEU A 70 -4.87 0.14 6.94
C LEU A 70 -4.20 0.62 8.23
N ASP A 71 -3.35 -0.22 8.84
CA ASP A 71 -2.64 0.16 10.06
C ASP A 71 -1.70 1.35 9.83
N HIS A 72 -1.02 1.39 8.67
CA HIS A 72 -0.09 2.46 8.34
C HIS A 72 -0.79 3.75 7.88
N GLU A 73 -1.92 3.65 7.18
CA GLU A 73 -2.73 4.80 6.77
C GLU A 73 -3.25 5.59 7.99
N ILE A 74 -3.73 4.91 9.03
CA ILE A 74 -4.23 5.55 10.26
C ILE A 74 -3.11 6.35 10.94
N GLU A 75 -1.91 5.79 11.04
CA GLU A 75 -0.73 6.45 11.61
C GLU A 75 -0.33 7.68 10.80
N ALA A 76 -0.26 7.55 9.47
CA ALA A 76 0.11 8.64 8.59
C ALA A 76 -0.90 9.80 8.61
N LEU A 77 -2.20 9.51 8.64
CA LEU A 77 -3.25 10.51 8.76
C LEU A 77 -3.24 11.22 10.12
N ALA A 78 -2.92 10.51 11.20
CA ALA A 78 -2.74 11.10 12.53
C ALA A 78 -1.58 12.12 12.56
N TYR A 79 -0.48 11.83 11.84
CA TYR A 79 0.64 12.76 11.69
C TYR A 79 0.25 14.02 10.90
N LEU A 80 -0.54 13.89 9.85
CA LEU A 80 -1.05 15.05 9.10
C LEU A 80 -1.98 15.94 9.94
N SER A 81 -2.89 15.32 10.71
CA SER A 81 -3.82 16.04 11.60
C SER A 81 -3.06 16.87 12.64
N SER A 82 -2.03 16.27 13.25
CA SER A 82 -1.16 16.95 14.24
C SER A 82 -0.45 18.19 13.68
N LEU A 83 -0.15 18.21 12.39
CA LEU A 83 0.50 19.34 11.72
C LEU A 83 -0.48 20.45 11.33
N SER A 84 -1.76 20.13 11.13
CA SER A 84 -2.79 21.11 10.80
C SER A 84 -3.18 22.00 11.98
N ILE A 85 -3.04 21.51 13.22
CA ILE A 85 -3.45 22.24 14.44
C ILE A 85 -2.34 23.17 14.96
N ASN A 86 -1.08 22.89 14.65
CA ASN A 86 0.06 23.68 15.14
C ASN A 86 0.34 24.97 14.34
N GLY A 87 -0.47 25.27 13.32
CA GLY A 87 -0.28 26.42 12.42
C GLY A 87 -0.76 27.77 12.95
N ASP A 88 -1.64 27.81 13.96
CA ASP A 88 -2.40 29.03 14.30
C ASP A 88 -2.05 29.68 15.66
N ARG A 89 -1.03 29.19 16.40
CA ARG A 89 -0.75 29.69 17.77
C ARG A 89 0.35 30.74 17.91
N SER A 90 0.80 31.36 16.82
CA SER A 90 1.79 32.45 16.89
C SER A 90 1.24 33.76 16.32
N ASN A 91 0.26 34.36 17.01
CA ASN A 91 0.06 35.81 16.97
C ASN A 91 -0.65 36.30 18.24
N SER A 92 -0.02 36.07 19.40
CA SER A 92 -0.35 36.79 20.62
C SER A 92 0.39 38.13 20.59
N ALA A 93 -0.22 39.13 19.96
CA ALA A 93 0.13 40.53 20.18
C ALA A 93 -1.11 41.22 20.75
N SER A 94 -1.06 41.42 22.07
CA SER A 94 -2.07 42.15 22.83
C SER A 94 -2.17 43.59 22.33
N PHE A 95 -3.33 43.98 21.81
CA PHE A 95 -3.63 45.39 21.58
C PHE A 95 -4.44 45.90 22.78
N ALA A 96 -3.76 46.64 23.65
CA ALA A 96 -4.37 47.44 24.69
C ALA A 96 -4.89 48.74 24.06
N ASP A 97 -6.21 48.93 24.20
CA ASP A 97 -6.98 50.13 24.54
C ASP A 97 -6.41 51.54 24.21
N LEU A 98 -7.23 52.37 23.51
CA LEU A 98 -7.56 53.81 23.77
C LEU A 98 -8.30 54.47 22.56
N PRO A 99 -9.06 55.58 22.74
CA PRO A 99 -10.42 55.74 22.18
C PRO A 99 -10.64 56.78 21.05
N ALA A 100 -11.80 56.59 20.37
CA ALA A 100 -12.75 57.50 19.69
C ALA A 100 -12.29 58.76 18.91
N ALA A 101 -12.68 58.85 17.62
CA ALA A 101 -13.57 59.89 17.07
C ALA A 101 -13.84 59.75 15.55
N ASP A 102 -15.11 59.98 15.21
CA ASP A 102 -15.72 60.51 13.98
C ASP A 102 -16.00 59.67 12.71
N GLU A 103 -17.09 60.12 12.08
CA GLU A 103 -18.01 59.45 11.17
C GLU A 103 -17.57 59.33 9.69
N ASP A 104 -18.27 58.39 9.04
CA ASP A 104 -18.70 58.35 7.64
C ASP A 104 -17.83 57.67 6.56
N ASN A 105 -18.59 56.92 5.75
CA ASN A 105 -18.37 56.49 4.38
C ASN A 105 -17.68 55.14 4.12
N SER A 106 -18.54 54.15 3.87
CA SER A 106 -18.45 53.13 2.80
C SER A 106 -17.11 53.06 2.05
N VAL A 107 -16.38 51.97 2.23
CA VAL A 107 -16.26 50.91 1.23
C VAL A 107 -15.45 49.76 1.81
N SER A 108 -15.96 48.55 1.60
CA SER A 108 -15.25 47.30 1.75
C SER A 108 -13.85 47.39 1.14
N SER A 109 -12.83 47.43 1.97
CA SER A 109 -11.52 46.91 1.58
C SER A 109 -10.99 46.10 2.75
N ILE A 110 -11.39 44.84 2.74
CA ILE A 110 -10.72 43.73 3.39
C ILE A 110 -9.26 43.77 2.91
N GLY A 111 -8.46 44.60 3.58
CA GLY A 111 -7.01 44.76 3.41
C GLY A 111 -6.22 43.59 3.97
N ARG A 112 -6.87 42.43 4.17
CA ARG A 112 -6.22 41.13 4.29
C ARG A 112 -6.24 40.43 2.93
N ARG A 113 -5.74 41.11 1.90
CA ARG A 113 -5.44 40.47 0.63
C ARG A 113 -4.28 39.51 0.87
N SER A 114 -4.61 38.23 0.78
CA SER A 114 -3.69 37.16 0.38
C SER A 114 -2.75 36.58 1.45
N THR A 115 -3.29 36.10 2.57
CA THR A 115 -2.72 34.88 3.20
C THR A 115 -3.39 33.61 2.69
N ALA A 116 -4.56 33.72 2.05
CA ALA A 116 -5.30 32.59 1.49
C ALA A 116 -4.56 31.85 0.36
N TYR A 117 -3.60 32.50 -0.31
CA TYR A 117 -2.73 31.85 -1.31
C TYR A 117 -1.38 31.38 -0.75
N ARG A 118 -1.04 31.69 0.51
CA ARG A 118 0.17 31.15 1.17
C ARG A 118 -0.04 29.74 1.74
N SER A 119 -1.28 29.25 1.72
CA SER A 119 -1.59 27.84 1.95
C SER A 119 -1.61 27.08 0.63
N LEU A 120 -0.48 27.12 -0.11
CA LEU A 120 -0.11 25.92 -0.86
C LEU A 120 0.13 24.86 0.21
N ARG A 121 -0.94 24.13 0.54
CA ARG A 121 -0.88 22.88 1.30
C ARG A 121 0.32 22.12 0.74
N ARG A 122 1.40 22.03 1.52
CA ARG A 122 2.63 21.36 1.13
C ARG A 122 2.21 19.98 0.60
N ILE A 123 2.41 19.73 -0.70
CA ILE A 123 2.17 18.40 -1.27
C ILE A 123 3.13 17.47 -0.53
N ARG A 124 2.58 16.49 0.18
CA ARG A 124 3.33 15.49 0.93
C ARG A 124 3.07 14.15 0.28
N GLU A 125 4.15 13.47 -0.05
CA GLU A 125 4.12 12.05 -0.33
C GLU A 125 4.04 11.31 1.01
N ILE A 126 3.22 10.28 1.05
CA ILE A 126 2.95 9.50 2.25
C ILE A 126 3.06 8.05 1.83
N ASP A 127 3.93 7.32 2.51
CA ASP A 127 4.01 5.89 2.36
C ASP A 127 2.74 5.28 2.96
N LEU A 128 2.00 4.53 2.16
CA LEU A 128 0.77 3.85 2.59
C LEU A 128 1.04 2.46 3.16
N LEU A 129 2.26 1.97 3.00
CA LEU A 129 2.72 0.65 3.40
C LEU A 129 4.13 0.77 3.95
N PRO A 130 4.48 0.01 5.00
CA PRO A 130 5.86 -0.09 5.44
C PRO A 130 6.72 -0.82 4.40
N ASP A 131 8.02 -0.50 4.33
CA ASP A 131 8.96 -1.01 3.33
C ASP A 131 9.00 -2.54 3.24
N ASP A 132 8.86 -3.22 4.38
CA ASP A 132 8.86 -4.68 4.44
C ASP A 132 7.61 -5.28 3.81
N ALA A 133 6.43 -4.66 4.01
CA ALA A 133 5.20 -5.06 3.31
C ALA A 133 5.33 -4.83 1.79
N VAL A 134 5.94 -3.72 1.36
CA VAL A 134 6.20 -3.47 -0.07
C VAL A 134 7.11 -4.54 -0.66
N ALA A 135 8.17 -4.92 0.05
CA ALA A 135 9.09 -5.98 -0.37
C ALA A 135 8.37 -7.33 -0.50
N ASP A 136 7.50 -7.66 0.45
CA ASP A 136 6.72 -8.91 0.47
C ASP A 136 5.70 -8.94 -0.68
N LEU A 137 4.94 -7.86 -0.88
CA LEU A 137 4.00 -7.72 -2.01
C LEU A 137 4.72 -7.90 -3.35
N ARG A 138 5.91 -7.29 -3.51
CA ARG A 138 6.71 -7.45 -4.71
C ARG A 138 7.17 -8.90 -4.93
N ALA A 139 7.58 -9.58 -3.86
CA ALA A 139 8.03 -10.97 -3.92
C ALA A 139 6.89 -11.95 -4.26
N ILE A 140 5.69 -11.68 -3.75
CA ILE A 140 4.47 -12.45 -4.04
C ILE A 140 4.02 -12.19 -5.49
N ALA A 141 3.82 -10.92 -5.86
CA ALA A 141 3.33 -10.54 -7.18
C ALA A 141 4.25 -11.02 -8.32
N SER A 142 5.58 -10.97 -8.11
CA SER A 142 6.54 -11.49 -9.10
C SER A 142 6.33 -12.98 -9.38
N ARG A 143 5.98 -13.77 -8.37
CA ARG A 143 5.72 -15.21 -8.53
C ARG A 143 4.37 -15.49 -9.16
N MET A 144 3.34 -14.76 -8.74
CA MET A 144 2.01 -14.84 -9.36
C MET A 144 2.09 -14.49 -10.85
N ALA A 145 2.73 -13.37 -11.20
CA ALA A 145 2.93 -12.94 -12.59
C ALA A 145 3.69 -13.98 -13.41
N ALA A 146 4.79 -14.51 -12.90
CA ALA A 146 5.55 -15.54 -13.61
C ALA A 146 4.74 -16.83 -13.83
N ALA A 147 3.72 -17.10 -13.01
CA ALA A 147 2.84 -18.26 -13.13
C ALA A 147 1.63 -18.01 -14.05
N GLY A 148 1.46 -16.79 -14.57
CA GLY A 148 0.29 -16.38 -15.35
C GLY A 148 -0.89 -15.89 -14.51
N HIS A 149 -0.72 -15.74 -13.20
CA HIS A 149 -1.70 -15.18 -12.26
C HIS A 149 -1.52 -13.67 -12.09
N GLY A 150 -1.17 -12.97 -13.18
CA GLY A 150 -0.94 -11.52 -13.14
C GLY A 150 -2.23 -10.69 -13.10
N ARG A 151 -3.35 -11.25 -13.54
CA ARG A 151 -4.66 -10.54 -13.55
C ARG A 151 -5.22 -10.37 -12.14
N GLU A 152 -4.82 -11.24 -11.21
CA GLU A 152 -5.19 -11.21 -9.80
C GLU A 152 -4.40 -10.15 -9.01
N CYS A 153 -3.34 -9.58 -9.59
CA CYS A 153 -2.56 -8.49 -9.02
C CYS A 153 -2.96 -7.09 -9.54
N ALA A 154 -3.94 -7.01 -10.45
CA ALA A 154 -4.32 -5.78 -11.17
C ALA A 154 -5.51 -5.06 -10.52
#